data_AF-A0A6B4JKM7-F1
#
_entry.id   AF-A0A6B4JKM7-F1
#
_cell.length_a   1.000
_cell.length_b   1.000
_cell.length_c   1.000
_cell.angle_alpha   90.00
_cell.angle_beta   90.00
_cell.angle_gamma   90.00
#
_symmetry.space_group_name_H-M   'P 1'
#
loop_
_entity.id
_entity.type
_entity.pdbx_description
1 polymer ?
#
loop_
_entity_poly.entity_id
_entity_poly.type
_entity_poly.pdbx_seq_one_letter_code
_entity_poly.pdbx_strand_id
1 'polypeptide(L)'
;MSKKEIILKILEGLNEESKLLSAKDLGINDELWNETIQIIYEARMIFDISVTPFGNDGQVQILGRNKAKISINGIEYLEHNKQ
;
A
#
# COMPACT_ATOMS: atom_id res chain seq x y z
N MET A 1 -8.86 -0.55 12.63
CA MET A 1 -7.83 -1.32 11.92
C MET A 1 -6.50 -0.63 12.13
N SER A 2 -5.48 -1.35 12.58
CA SER A 2 -4.12 -0.84 12.76
C SER A 2 -3.39 -0.68 11.43
N LYS A 3 -2.34 0.13 11.38
CA LYS A 3 -1.49 0.26 10.18
C LYS A 3 -0.92 -1.10 9.73
N LYS A 4 -0.54 -1.97 10.68
CA LYS A 4 -0.05 -3.32 10.37
C LYS A 4 -1.11 -4.14 9.61
N GLU A 5 -2.35 -4.16 10.10
CA GLU A 5 -3.46 -4.89 9.46
C GLU A 5 -3.76 -4.34 8.06
N ILE A 6 -3.69 -3.01 7.88
CA ILE A 6 -3.89 -2.37 6.57
C ILE A 6 -2.79 -2.78 5.59
N ILE A 7 -1.52 -2.76 6.03
CA ILE A 7 -0.37 -3.19 5.22
C ILE A 7 -0.55 -4.63 4.76
N LEU A 8 -0.89 -5.54 5.68
CA LEU A 8 -1.10 -6.96 5.35
C LEU A 8 -2.19 -7.12 4.29
N LYS A 9 -3.36 -6.51 4.49
CA LYS A 9 -4.45 -6.58 3.49
C LYS A 9 -4.07 -6.03 2.12
N ILE A 10 -3.32 -4.92 2.07
CA ILE A 10 -2.86 -4.34 0.81
C ILE A 10 -1.90 -5.30 0.09
N LEU A 11 -0.94 -5.86 0.82
CA LEU A 11 0.03 -6.80 0.26
C LEU A 11 -0.64 -8.11 -0.16
N GLU A 12 -1.60 -8.64 0.62
CA GLU A 12 -2.41 -9.81 0.27
C GLU A 12 -3.22 -9.56 -1.01
N GLY A 13 -3.93 -8.43 -1.11
CA GLY A 13 -4.67 -8.07 -2.32
C GLY A 13 -3.77 -7.96 -3.55
N LEU A 14 -2.54 -7.47 -3.41
CA LEU A 14 -1.57 -7.46 -4.50
C LEU A 14 -1.04 -8.85 -4.85
N ASN A 15 -0.77 -9.68 -3.85
CA ASN A 15 -0.18 -11.01 -4.03
C ASN A 15 -1.18 -12.02 -4.62
N GLU A 16 -2.43 -11.99 -4.17
CA GLU A 16 -3.44 -13.00 -4.50
C GLU A 16 -4.36 -12.54 -5.63
N GLU A 17 -4.72 -11.24 -5.65
CA GLU A 17 -5.71 -10.69 -6.59
C GLU A 17 -5.09 -9.75 -7.63
N SER A 18 -3.77 -9.48 -7.57
CA SER A 18 -3.12 -8.43 -8.37
C SER A 18 -3.82 -7.07 -8.26
N LYS A 19 -4.41 -6.77 -7.08
CA LYS A 19 -5.22 -5.59 -6.83
C LYS A 19 -4.67 -4.77 -5.67
N LEU A 20 -4.33 -3.52 -5.94
CA LEU A 20 -4.06 -2.53 -4.90
C LEU A 20 -5.36 -2.03 -4.26
N LEU A 21 -5.77 -2.63 -3.14
CA LEU A 21 -6.98 -2.27 -2.41
C LEU A 21 -7.04 -0.76 -2.11
N SER A 22 -8.20 -0.16 -2.33
CA SER A 22 -8.49 1.25 -2.01
C SER A 22 -8.90 1.45 -0.55
N ALA A 23 -8.90 2.72 -0.11
CA ALA A 23 -9.46 3.11 1.17
C ALA A 23 -10.91 2.58 1.36
N LYS A 24 -11.72 2.66 0.29
CA LYS A 24 -13.08 2.11 0.26
C LYS A 24 -13.13 0.59 0.40
N ASP A 25 -12.26 -0.15 -0.30
CA ASP A 25 -12.20 -1.62 -0.19
C ASP A 25 -11.86 -2.05 1.25
N LEU A 26 -11.07 -1.24 1.95
CA LEU A 26 -10.60 -1.49 3.31
C LEU A 26 -11.53 -0.91 4.41
N GLY A 27 -12.51 -0.09 4.03
CA GLY A 27 -13.40 0.61 4.96
C GLY A 27 -12.69 1.66 5.83
N ILE A 28 -11.67 2.34 5.29
CA ILE A 28 -10.88 3.38 5.99
C ILE A 28 -10.94 4.72 5.24
N ASN A 29 -10.42 5.79 5.84
CA ASN A 29 -10.32 7.10 5.18
C ASN A 29 -9.07 7.18 4.26
N ASP A 30 -9.08 8.15 3.34
CA ASP A 30 -8.01 8.31 2.34
C ASP A 30 -6.68 8.75 2.97
N GLU A 31 -6.71 9.53 4.05
CA GLU A 31 -5.51 9.99 4.77
C GLU A 31 -4.70 8.80 5.30
N LEU A 32 -5.36 7.91 6.06
CA LEU A 32 -4.74 6.69 6.60
C LEU A 32 -4.28 5.74 5.49
N TRP A 33 -5.04 5.65 4.40
CA TRP A 33 -4.66 4.84 3.24
C TRP A 33 -3.40 5.39 2.57
N ASN A 34 -3.34 6.70 2.32
CA ASN A 34 -2.22 7.41 1.72
C ASN A 34 -0.94 7.26 2.55
N GLU A 35 -1.02 7.50 3.87
CA GLU A 35 0.10 7.29 4.79
C GLU A 35 0.61 5.85 4.73
N THR A 36 -0.32 4.88 4.68
CA THR A 36 0.05 3.47 4.66
C THR A 36 0.72 3.07 3.35
N ILE A 37 0.20 3.51 2.20
CA ILE A 37 0.84 3.26 0.91
C ILE A 37 2.22 3.90 0.84
N GLN A 38 2.40 5.10 1.40
CA GLN A 38 3.71 5.75 1.45
C GLN A 38 4.72 4.88 2.22
N ILE A 39 4.35 4.35 3.38
CA ILE A 39 5.20 3.44 4.17
C ILE A 39 5.57 2.20 3.34
N ILE A 40 4.59 1.56 2.69
CA ILE A 40 4.81 0.36 1.87
C ILE A 40 5.75 0.66 0.69
N TYR A 41 5.57 1.82 0.05
CA TYR A 41 6.39 2.28 -1.07
C TYR A 41 7.83 2.59 -0.64
N GLU A 42 8.03 3.35 0.44
CA GLU A 42 9.35 3.69 0.98
C GLU A 42 10.11 2.45 1.49
N ALA A 43 9.40 1.48 2.05
CA ALA A 43 9.94 0.17 2.41
C ALA A 43 10.25 -0.73 1.19
N ARG A 44 10.00 -0.22 -0.02
CA ARG A 44 10.17 -0.92 -1.31
C ARG A 44 9.39 -2.24 -1.38
N MET A 45 8.26 -2.32 -0.69
CA MET A 45 7.40 -3.51 -0.70
C MET A 45 6.53 -3.59 -1.95
N ILE A 46 6.28 -2.46 -2.62
CA ILE A 46 5.53 -2.37 -3.88
C ILE A 46 6.27 -1.50 -4.91
N PHE A 47 6.02 -1.75 -6.20
CA PHE A 47 6.61 -1.00 -7.32
C PHE A 47 5.60 -0.77 -8.45
N ASP A 48 6.05 -0.13 -9.54
CA ASP A 48 5.25 0.30 -10.71
C ASP A 48 4.14 1.32 -10.37
N ILE A 49 4.26 2.00 -9.22
CA ILE A 49 3.47 3.18 -8.84
C ILE A 49 4.37 4.41 -8.69
N SER A 50 3.76 5.59 -8.68
CA SER A 50 4.42 6.83 -8.27
C SER A 50 3.71 7.41 -7.06
N VAL A 51 4.48 7.70 -6.01
CA VAL A 51 4.01 8.34 -4.79
C VAL A 51 4.66 9.72 -4.73
N THR A 52 3.87 10.78 -4.86
CA THR A 52 4.37 12.16 -4.88
C THR A 52 3.64 13.01 -3.86
N PRO A 53 4.35 13.76 -3.00
CA PRO A 53 3.72 14.79 -2.17
C PRO A 53 3.37 16.01 -3.05
N PHE A 54 2.16 16.56 -2.92
CA PHE A 54 1.79 17.83 -3.54
C PHE A 54 1.89 18.98 -2.52
N GLY A 55 2.64 20.04 -2.88
CA GLY A 55 2.44 21.42 -2.37
C GLY A 55 2.44 21.63 -0.84
N ASN A 56 2.00 22.83 -0.43
CA ASN A 56 2.06 23.34 0.96
C ASN A 56 1.17 22.58 1.95
N ASP A 57 0.32 21.69 1.46
CA ASP A 57 -0.73 21.00 2.18
C ASP A 57 -0.33 19.55 2.52
N GLY A 58 0.77 19.05 1.95
CA GLY A 58 1.39 17.76 2.30
C GLY A 58 0.63 16.50 1.86
N GLN A 59 -0.42 16.62 1.04
CA GLN A 59 -1.21 15.45 0.65
C GLN A 59 -0.47 14.57 -0.37
N VAL A 60 -0.42 13.27 -0.08
CA VAL A 60 0.23 12.25 -0.90
C VAL A 60 -0.68 11.86 -2.06
N GLN A 61 -0.17 11.93 -3.29
CA GLN A 61 -0.83 11.43 -4.48
C GLN A 61 -0.20 10.11 -4.93
N ILE A 62 -1.05 9.14 -5.27
CA ILE A 62 -0.63 7.81 -5.72
C ILE A 62 -1.12 7.58 -7.16
N LEU A 63 -0.18 7.56 -8.10
CA LEU A 63 -0.43 7.34 -9.53
C LEU A 63 -0.07 5.91 -9.94
N GLY A 64 -0.71 5.41 -11.00
CA GLY A 64 -0.43 4.09 -11.55
C GLY A 64 -0.94 2.93 -10.68
N ARG A 65 -1.95 3.15 -9.84
CA ARG A 65 -2.49 2.14 -8.90
C ARG A 65 -2.84 0.80 -9.56
N ASN A 66 -3.33 0.81 -10.79
CA ASN A 66 -3.67 -0.38 -11.57
C ASN A 66 -2.45 -1.15 -12.13
N LYS A 67 -1.25 -0.58 -12.00
CA LYS A 67 0.02 -1.19 -12.41
C LYS A 67 0.84 -1.68 -11.20
N ALA A 68 0.37 -1.41 -9.98
CA ALA A 68 1.07 -1.74 -8.75
C ALA A 68 1.38 -3.24 -8.68
N LYS A 69 2.61 -3.57 -8.27
CA LYS A 69 3.06 -4.94 -8.07
C LYS A 69 3.73 -5.10 -6.72
N ILE A 70 3.59 -6.28 -6.13
CA ILE A 70 4.30 -6.67 -4.91
C ILE A 70 5.74 -7.06 -5.24
N SER A 71 6.68 -6.58 -4.42
CA SER A 71 8.11 -6.93 -4.49
C SER A 71 8.45 -8.14 -3.63
N ILE A 72 9.70 -8.62 -3.73
CA ILE A 72 10.25 -9.64 -2.82
C ILE A 72 10.13 -9.20 -1.35
N ASN A 73 10.45 -7.95 -1.01
CA ASN A 73 10.31 -7.44 0.36
C ASN A 73 8.86 -7.52 0.88
N GLY A 74 7.89 -7.27 -0.01
CA GLY A 74 6.47 -7.37 0.33
C GLY A 74 6.06 -8.83 0.59
N ILE A 75 6.57 -9.76 -0.21
CA ILE A 75 6.34 -11.21 -0.04
C ILE A 75 6.94 -11.70 1.27
N GLU A 76 8.21 -11.37 1.53
CA GLU A 76 8.89 -11.74 2.78
C GLU A 76 8.16 -11.17 4.01
N TYR A 77 7.66 -9.92 3.93
CA TYR A 77 6.89 -9.34 5.01
C TYR A 77 5.58 -10.10 5.28
N LEU A 78 4.87 -10.53 4.22
CA LEU A 78 3.68 -11.37 4.37
C LEU A 78 4.01 -12.70 5.04
N GLU A 79 5.06 -13.40 4.58
CA GLU A 79 5.46 -14.70 5.11
C GLU A 79 5.81 -14.66 6.61
N HIS A 80 6.53 -13.62 7.05
CA HIS A 80 6.87 -13.44 8.46
C HIS A 80 5.67 -13.08 9.37
N ASN A 81 4.54 -12.66 8.80
CA ASN A 81 3.38 -12.19 9.55
C ASN A 81 2.12 -13.08 9.38
N LYS A 82 2.25 -14.26 8.77
CA LYS A 82 1.20 -15.29 8.68
C LYS A 82 0.97 -16.08 10.00
N GLN A 83 1.51 -15.61 11.13
CA GLN A 83 1.40 -16.25 12.44
C GLN A 83 0.17 -15.79 13.23
#